data_AF-A0A2T6MW76-F1
#
_entry.id   AF-A0A2T6MW76-F1
#
_cell.length_a   1.000
_cell.length_b   1.000
_cell.length_c   1.000
_cell.angle_alpha   90.00
_cell.angle_beta   90.00
_cell.angle_gamma   90.00
#
_symmetry.space_group_name_H-M   'P 1'
#
loop_
_entity.id
_entity.type
_entity.pdbx_description
1 polymer ?
#
loop_
_entity_poly.entity_id
_entity_poly.type
_entity_poly.pdbx_seq_one_letter_code
_entity_poly.pdbx_strand_id
1 'polypeptide(L)'
;MALGLVACVTINIYFPAAAAEEAARTIVRDVLGEEAAPGQGEPAPKEESKMDDEQSSLDILQTGLSNTLAGVVGFIIPQAQAAQPNIDIDSPAIRKLRASMSSRQNALAAHYRSGALGFTNNGLVDVRDLKLVSLRDRNKVKKMVADENGDRKALYAEIARANGQPQWEKNIRDTFARVWVEEAPKGYWYQDGKGNWRQK
;
A
#
# COMPACT_ATOMS: atom_id res chain seq x y z
N MET A 1 34.74 -17.33 -33.82
CA MET A 1 33.33 -16.92 -34.03
C MET A 1 32.52 -17.52 -32.88
N ALA A 2 32.37 -16.78 -31.78
CA ALA A 2 31.71 -17.27 -30.58
C ALA A 2 30.19 -17.07 -30.71
N LEU A 3 29.44 -18.17 -30.78
CA LEU A 3 27.98 -18.18 -30.73
C LEU A 3 27.54 -17.98 -29.27
N GLY A 4 26.99 -16.81 -28.95
CA GLY A 4 26.34 -16.55 -27.67
C GLY A 4 24.88 -16.98 -27.71
N LEU A 5 24.51 -17.96 -26.88
CA LEU A 5 23.12 -18.37 -26.68
C LEU A 5 22.40 -17.33 -25.81
N VAL A 6 21.44 -16.60 -26.38
CA VAL A 6 20.57 -15.68 -25.64
C VAL A 6 19.32 -16.46 -25.22
N ALA A 7 19.22 -16.84 -23.95
CA ALA A 7 18.03 -17.47 -23.40
C ALA A 7 17.08 -16.37 -22.89
N CYS A 8 15.95 -16.17 -23.57
CA CYS A 8 14.84 -15.39 -23.05
C CYS A 8 14.14 -16.21 -21.96
N VAL A 9 14.49 -15.98 -20.69
CA VAL A 9 13.77 -16.57 -19.55
C VAL A 9 12.47 -15.81 -19.36
N THR A 10 11.33 -16.47 -19.62
CA THR A 10 10.01 -15.94 -19.28
C THR A 10 9.78 -16.12 -17.78
N ILE A 11 10.25 -15.16 -16.97
CA ILE A 11 9.97 -15.14 -15.53
C ILE A 11 8.50 -14.70 -15.36
N ASN A 12 7.64 -15.61 -14.92
CA ASN A 12 6.26 -15.27 -14.56
C ASN A 12 6.27 -14.57 -13.19
N ILE A 13 6.35 -13.24 -13.18
CA ILE A 13 6.41 -12.46 -11.94
C ILE A 13 5.00 -12.36 -11.36
N TYR A 14 4.83 -12.91 -10.16
CA TYR A 14 3.61 -12.78 -9.38
C TYR A 14 3.44 -11.34 -8.85
N PHE A 15 2.19 -10.93 -8.61
CA PHE A 15 1.88 -9.59 -8.09
C PHE A 15 2.41 -9.40 -6.64
N PRO A 16 3.26 -8.39 -6.38
CA PRO A 16 3.86 -8.19 -5.06
C PRO A 16 2.89 -7.46 -4.12
N ALA A 17 1.93 -8.22 -3.56
CA ALA A 17 0.80 -7.65 -2.80
C ALA A 17 1.25 -6.74 -1.64
N ALA A 18 2.22 -7.16 -0.83
CA ALA A 18 2.70 -6.37 0.32
C ALA A 18 3.30 -5.02 -0.10
N ALA A 19 4.16 -5.00 -1.13
CA ALA A 19 4.73 -3.76 -1.65
C ALA A 19 3.68 -2.86 -2.29
N ALA A 20 2.69 -3.44 -2.98
CA ALA A 20 1.57 -2.67 -3.53
C ALA A 20 0.71 -2.05 -2.43
N GLU A 21 0.53 -2.72 -1.29
CA GLU A 21 -0.19 -2.18 -0.13
C GLU A 21 0.54 -1.00 0.50
N GLU A 22 1.85 -1.10 0.69
CA GLU A 22 2.67 -0.01 1.23
C GLU A 22 2.69 1.20 0.29
N ALA A 23 2.87 0.94 -1.01
CA ALA A 23 2.80 1.95 -2.06
C ALA A 23 1.43 2.65 -2.08
N ALA A 24 0.34 1.88 -2.02
CA ALA A 24 -1.01 2.43 -1.96
C ALA A 24 -1.20 3.28 -0.70
N ARG A 25 -0.73 2.81 0.46
CA ARG A 25 -0.86 3.54 1.73
C ARG A 25 -0.13 4.88 1.71
N THR A 26 1.07 4.88 1.14
CA THR A 26 1.86 6.09 0.92
C THR A 26 1.11 7.09 0.05
N ILE A 27 0.61 6.66 -1.10
CA ILE A 27 -0.13 7.53 -2.02
C ILE A 27 -1.44 8.03 -1.39
N VAL A 28 -2.21 7.15 -0.75
CA VAL A 28 -3.51 7.50 -0.18
C VAL A 28 -3.34 8.52 0.95
N ARG A 29 -2.35 8.35 1.84
CA ARG A 29 -2.05 9.33 2.89
C ARG A 29 -1.63 10.68 2.33
N ASP A 30 -0.76 10.68 1.33
CA ASP A 30 -0.33 11.91 0.63
C ASP A 30 -1.52 12.64 0.00
N VAL A 31 -2.45 11.91 -0.61
CA VAL A 31 -3.64 12.49 -1.24
C VAL A 31 -4.69 12.94 -0.23
N LEU A 32 -4.93 12.19 0.86
CA LEU A 32 -5.86 12.59 1.92
C LEU A 32 -5.31 13.74 2.78
N GLY A 33 -3.98 13.84 2.92
CA GLY A 33 -3.32 14.86 3.71
C GLY A 33 -3.78 14.80 5.18
N GLU A 34 -4.18 15.96 5.71
CA GLU A 34 -4.68 16.09 7.10
C GLU A 34 -5.99 15.33 7.37
N GLU A 35 -6.74 14.96 6.33
CA GLU A 35 -7.92 14.10 6.45
C GLU A 35 -7.56 12.62 6.54
N ALA A 36 -6.28 12.20 6.48
CA ALA A 36 -5.94 10.82 6.77
C ALA A 36 -6.23 10.51 8.25
N ALA A 37 -6.78 9.34 8.55
CA ALA A 37 -7.01 8.95 9.94
C ALA A 37 -5.69 9.00 10.74
N PRO A 38 -5.63 9.68 11.90
CA PRO A 38 -4.42 9.70 12.71
C PRO A 38 -4.10 8.28 13.19
N GLY A 39 -3.06 7.71 12.57
CA GLY A 39 -2.31 6.51 12.94
C GLY A 39 -3.03 5.41 13.71
N GLN A 40 -3.47 4.36 12.99
CA GLN A 40 -3.06 3.02 13.37
C GLN A 40 -1.71 2.76 12.70
N GLY A 41 -0.66 3.31 13.31
CA GLY A 41 0.66 2.72 13.19
C GLY A 41 0.67 1.52 14.11
N GLU A 42 0.33 0.35 13.58
CA GLU A 42 0.82 -0.89 14.16
C GLU A 42 2.08 -1.22 13.37
N PRO A 43 3.29 -1.15 13.99
CA PRO A 43 4.42 -1.84 13.43
C PRO A 43 4.00 -3.30 13.38
N ALA A 44 4.08 -3.94 12.20
CA ALA A 44 4.14 -5.38 12.14
C ALA A 44 5.11 -5.85 13.24
N PRO A 45 4.73 -6.80 14.11
CA PRO A 45 5.64 -7.31 15.11
C PRO A 45 6.92 -7.70 14.40
N LYS A 46 8.03 -7.02 14.73
CA LYS A 46 9.33 -7.63 14.55
C LYS A 46 9.23 -8.92 15.35
N GLU A 47 9.27 -10.06 14.66
CA GLU A 47 9.62 -11.32 15.29
C GLU A 47 11.05 -11.18 15.81
N GLU A 48 11.17 -10.52 16.96
CA GLU A 48 12.23 -10.77 17.91
C GLU A 48 11.93 -12.15 18.47
N SER A 49 12.57 -13.16 17.88
CA SER A 49 12.78 -14.45 18.49
C SER A 49 13.43 -14.21 19.85
N LYS A 50 12.58 -14.14 20.89
CA LYS A 50 12.97 -14.36 22.28
C LYS A 50 13.62 -15.74 22.33
N MET A 51 14.93 -15.76 22.52
CA MET A 51 15.62 -16.96 22.95
C MET A 51 15.42 -17.03 24.46
N ASP A 52 14.81 -18.12 24.89
CA ASP A 52 14.36 -18.33 26.24
C ASP A 52 15.53 -18.34 27.22
N ASP A 53 15.42 -17.49 28.23
CA ASP A 53 16.29 -17.46 29.40
C ASP A 53 15.87 -18.64 30.31
N GLU A 54 16.56 -19.77 30.18
CA GLU A 54 16.58 -20.82 31.18
C GLU A 54 17.99 -21.39 31.27
N GLN A 55 18.82 -20.85 32.16
CA GLN A 55 19.72 -21.65 33.00
C GLN A 55 20.42 -20.81 34.08
N SER A 56 19.83 -20.92 35.28
CA SER A 56 20.45 -20.98 36.59
C SER A 56 21.86 -20.40 36.76
N SER A 57 21.89 -19.33 37.55
CA SER A 57 22.94 -19.00 38.50
C SER A 57 23.58 -20.22 39.16
N LEU A 58 24.90 -20.14 39.39
CA LEU A 58 25.79 -21.07 40.12
C LEU A 58 26.52 -22.07 39.23
N ASP A 59 27.61 -21.64 38.61
CA ASP A 59 28.92 -22.14 39.06
C ASP A 59 30.04 -21.22 38.60
N ILE A 60 30.44 -20.32 39.51
CA ILE A 60 31.76 -19.69 39.45
C ILE A 60 32.72 -20.71 40.04
N LEU A 61 33.85 -20.95 39.36
CA LEU A 61 35.04 -21.70 39.81
C LEU A 61 35.08 -23.20 39.45
N GLN A 62 35.49 -23.52 38.22
CA GLN A 62 36.36 -24.69 38.00
C GLN A 62 37.29 -24.48 36.81
N THR A 63 38.34 -23.71 37.09
CA THR A 63 39.75 -23.99 36.80
C THR A 63 40.06 -25.21 35.91
N GLY A 64 40.76 -24.96 34.80
CA GLY A 64 41.97 -25.72 34.48
C GLY A 64 42.00 -26.53 33.19
N LEU A 65 42.88 -26.07 32.28
CA LEU A 65 43.71 -26.88 31.37
C LEU A 65 43.01 -27.67 30.24
N SER A 66 43.14 -27.19 29.00
CA SER A 66 43.96 -27.85 27.94
C SER A 66 43.59 -27.42 26.51
N ASN A 67 44.60 -26.88 25.80
CA ASN A 67 44.97 -27.05 24.39
C ASN A 67 43.88 -27.13 23.29
N THR A 68 43.76 -26.12 22.42
CA THR A 68 44.41 -25.96 21.09
C THR A 68 43.94 -26.91 19.97
N LEU A 69 43.64 -26.30 18.80
CA LEU A 69 43.37 -26.85 17.45
C LEU A 69 41.92 -27.21 17.09
N ALA A 70 41.18 -26.25 16.51
CA ALA A 70 40.47 -26.41 15.23
C ALA A 70 39.85 -25.06 14.82
N GLY A 71 40.58 -24.31 14.01
CA GLY A 71 40.06 -23.13 13.33
C GLY A 71 39.29 -23.48 12.06
N VAL A 72 38.49 -22.51 11.62
CA VAL A 72 37.96 -22.34 10.26
C VAL A 72 36.82 -23.28 9.85
N VAL A 73 35.58 -22.91 10.19
CA VAL A 73 34.49 -22.80 9.19
C VAL A 73 33.51 -21.68 9.63
N GLY A 74 33.96 -20.43 9.54
CA GLY A 74 33.05 -19.29 9.44
C GLY A 74 32.47 -19.26 8.03
N PHE A 75 31.53 -20.17 7.74
CA PHE A 75 30.77 -20.09 6.49
C PHE A 75 29.80 -18.93 6.63
N ILE A 76 30.24 -17.79 6.10
CA ILE A 76 29.42 -16.63 5.79
C ILE A 76 28.28 -17.13 4.90
N ILE A 77 27.13 -17.44 5.49
CA ILE A 77 25.88 -17.46 4.74
C ILE A 77 25.61 -15.98 4.49
N PRO A 78 25.71 -15.48 3.24
CA PRO A 78 25.18 -14.16 2.96
C PRO A 78 23.71 -14.24 3.36
N GLN A 79 23.31 -13.43 4.35
CA GLN A 79 21.89 -13.19 4.58
C GLN A 79 21.39 -12.68 3.24
N ALA A 80 20.76 -13.57 2.47
CA ALA A 80 20.07 -13.19 1.26
C ALA A 80 18.92 -12.31 1.74
N GLN A 81 19.19 -11.01 1.85
CA GLN A 81 18.18 -9.98 1.86
C GLN A 81 17.44 -10.20 0.55
N ALA A 82 16.38 -11.00 0.61
CA ALA A 82 15.45 -11.16 -0.48
C ALA A 82 14.95 -9.75 -0.76
N ALA A 83 15.50 -9.11 -1.78
CA ALA A 83 15.04 -7.80 -2.21
C ALA A 83 13.55 -7.96 -2.48
N GLN A 84 12.72 -7.45 -1.58
CA GLN A 84 11.28 -7.56 -1.74
C GLN A 84 10.94 -6.84 -3.05
N PRO A 85 10.11 -7.44 -3.91
CA PRO A 85 9.73 -6.80 -5.15
C PRO A 85 9.09 -5.44 -4.86
N ASN A 86 9.71 -4.37 -5.34
CA ASN A 86 9.28 -3.00 -5.11
C ASN A 86 8.27 -2.54 -6.18
N ILE A 87 7.29 -1.73 -5.80
CA ILE A 87 6.35 -1.07 -6.73
C ILE A 87 6.80 0.38 -6.92
N ASP A 88 7.21 0.75 -8.14
CA ASP A 88 7.56 2.12 -8.50
C ASP A 88 6.29 3.00 -8.53
N ILE A 89 6.32 4.05 -7.72
CA ILE A 89 5.28 5.08 -7.61
C ILE A 89 5.79 6.50 -7.89
N ASP A 90 7.02 6.64 -8.36
CA ASP A 90 7.71 7.92 -8.52
C ASP A 90 7.93 8.31 -9.99
N SER A 91 7.07 7.82 -10.88
CA SER A 91 7.04 8.33 -12.24
C SER A 91 6.50 9.78 -12.28
N PRO A 92 6.94 10.62 -13.24
CA PRO A 92 6.38 11.97 -13.41
C PRO A 92 4.86 11.98 -13.60
N ALA A 93 4.31 10.97 -14.28
CA ALA A 93 2.87 10.83 -14.49
C ALA A 93 2.13 10.56 -13.16
N ILE A 94 2.65 9.64 -12.35
CA ILE A 94 2.07 9.32 -11.03
C ILE A 94 2.12 10.53 -10.11
N ARG A 95 3.24 11.27 -10.06
CA ARG A 95 3.33 12.51 -9.29
C ARG A 95 2.30 13.56 -9.71
N LYS A 96 2.08 13.73 -11.01
CA LYS A 96 1.07 14.67 -11.52
C LYS A 96 -0.35 14.27 -11.10
N LEU A 97 -0.67 12.99 -11.17
CA LEU A 97 -1.98 12.46 -10.75
C LEU A 97 -2.19 12.64 -9.25
N ARG A 98 -1.17 12.32 -8.42
CA ARG A 98 -1.21 12.57 -6.97
C ARG A 98 -1.48 14.03 -6.63
N ALA A 99 -0.75 14.96 -7.25
CA ALA A 99 -0.93 16.39 -7.03
C ALA A 99 -2.34 16.86 -7.44
N SER A 100 -2.84 16.37 -8.58
CA SER A 100 -4.19 16.65 -9.06
C SER A 100 -5.26 16.17 -8.08
N MET A 101 -5.14 14.93 -7.59
CA MET A 101 -6.07 14.36 -6.60
C MET A 101 -6.01 15.08 -5.25
N SER A 102 -4.80 15.33 -4.73
CA SER A 102 -4.58 16.05 -3.47
C SER A 102 -5.22 17.45 -3.52
N SER A 103 -5.04 18.18 -4.64
CA SER A 103 -5.61 19.53 -4.81
C SER A 103 -7.15 19.56 -4.75
N ARG A 104 -7.83 18.47 -5.14
CA ARG A 104 -9.29 18.36 -5.08
C ARG A 104 -9.80 17.93 -3.72
N GLN A 105 -8.94 17.37 -2.86
CA GLN A 105 -9.41 16.64 -1.71
C GLN A 105 -10.09 17.53 -0.66
N ASN A 106 -9.63 18.78 -0.53
CA ASN A 106 -10.30 19.79 0.29
C ASN A 106 -11.77 20.04 -0.13
N ALA A 107 -12.07 20.00 -1.44
CA ALA A 107 -13.42 20.21 -1.94
C ALA A 107 -14.30 18.96 -1.79
N LEU A 108 -13.72 17.77 -1.83
CA LEU A 108 -14.43 16.50 -1.66
C LEU A 108 -14.68 16.15 -0.18
N ALA A 109 -13.76 16.54 0.72
CA ALA A 109 -13.79 16.22 2.15
C ALA A 109 -15.14 16.55 2.81
N ALA A 110 -15.70 17.73 2.55
CA ALA A 110 -17.00 18.11 3.10
C ALA A 110 -18.14 17.15 2.70
N HIS A 111 -18.07 16.58 1.50
CA HIS A 111 -19.08 15.66 0.98
C HIS A 111 -18.85 14.22 1.45
N TYR A 112 -17.62 13.81 1.75
CA TYR A 112 -17.37 12.56 2.46
C TYR A 112 -17.85 12.64 3.91
N ARG A 113 -17.52 13.74 4.62
CA ARG A 113 -17.94 13.97 6.00
C ARG A 113 -19.45 14.02 6.17
N SER A 114 -20.18 14.62 5.22
CA SER A 114 -21.65 14.59 5.24
C SER A 114 -22.23 13.23 4.85
N GLY A 115 -21.44 12.37 4.20
CA GLY A 115 -21.89 11.12 3.62
C GLY A 115 -22.55 11.26 2.24
N ALA A 116 -22.54 12.44 1.62
CA ALA A 116 -23.00 12.55 0.24
C ALA A 116 -22.17 11.66 -0.72
N LEU A 117 -20.87 11.51 -0.43
CA LEU A 117 -19.94 10.67 -1.16
C LEU A 117 -19.43 9.51 -0.30
N GLY A 118 -18.94 8.47 -0.97
CA GLY A 118 -18.22 7.38 -0.33
C GLY A 118 -17.31 6.62 -1.29
N PHE A 119 -16.43 5.80 -0.72
CA PHE A 119 -15.51 4.96 -1.49
C PHE A 119 -16.21 3.68 -1.95
N THR A 120 -16.07 3.34 -3.22
CA THR A 120 -16.62 2.10 -3.77
C THR A 120 -15.66 0.93 -3.55
N ASN A 121 -16.17 -0.29 -3.68
CA ASN A 121 -15.38 -1.51 -3.52
C ASN A 121 -14.41 -1.79 -4.70
N ASN A 122 -14.35 -0.89 -5.68
CA ASN A 122 -13.41 -0.93 -6.81
C ASN A 122 -12.42 0.26 -6.80
N GLY A 123 -12.23 0.91 -5.66
CA GLY A 123 -11.23 1.96 -5.48
C GLY A 123 -11.62 3.33 -6.01
N LEU A 124 -12.89 3.51 -6.38
CA LEU A 124 -13.43 4.76 -6.90
C LEU A 124 -14.25 5.49 -5.82
N VAL A 125 -14.84 6.61 -6.22
CA VAL A 125 -15.75 7.42 -5.43
C VAL A 125 -17.11 7.42 -6.11
N ASP A 126 -18.18 7.34 -5.33
CA ASP A 126 -19.54 7.47 -5.85
C ASP A 126 -20.40 8.37 -4.98
N VAL A 127 -21.48 8.88 -5.58
CA VAL A 127 -22.51 9.64 -4.89
C VAL A 127 -23.43 8.65 -4.19
N ARG A 128 -23.25 8.51 -2.87
CA ARG A 128 -24.13 7.68 -2.05
C ARG A 128 -25.52 8.31 -1.90
N ASP A 129 -25.58 9.58 -1.53
CA ASP A 129 -26.84 10.27 -1.28
C ASP A 129 -26.80 11.72 -1.76
N LEU A 130 -27.37 11.95 -2.94
CA LEU A 130 -27.42 13.27 -3.57
C LEU A 130 -28.38 14.22 -2.85
N LYS A 131 -29.25 13.74 -1.95
CA LYS A 131 -30.14 14.61 -1.14
C LYS A 131 -29.36 15.41 -0.11
N LEU A 132 -28.19 14.92 0.29
CA LEU A 132 -27.26 15.60 1.19
C LEU A 132 -26.44 16.70 0.49
N VAL A 133 -26.63 16.88 -0.82
CA VAL A 133 -26.02 17.94 -1.62
C VAL A 133 -27.09 18.95 -2.04
N SER A 134 -26.82 20.24 -1.77
CA SER A 134 -27.67 21.35 -2.19
C SER A 134 -27.94 21.29 -3.69
N LEU A 135 -29.15 21.66 -4.14
CA LEU A 135 -29.52 21.61 -5.56
C LEU A 135 -28.53 22.37 -6.45
N ARG A 136 -28.04 23.52 -5.97
CA ARG A 136 -27.08 24.37 -6.68
C ARG A 136 -25.73 23.66 -6.93
N ASP A 137 -25.30 22.81 -6.00
CA ASP A 137 -23.95 22.23 -6.02
C ASP A 137 -23.90 20.83 -6.65
N ARG A 138 -25.06 20.19 -6.94
CA ARG A 138 -25.12 18.81 -7.45
C ARG A 138 -24.28 18.56 -8.70
N ASN A 139 -24.33 19.47 -9.69
CA ASN A 139 -23.55 19.32 -10.91
C ASN A 139 -22.05 19.47 -10.65
N LYS A 140 -21.67 20.37 -9.73
CA LYS A 140 -20.28 20.53 -9.31
C LYS A 140 -19.78 19.25 -8.64
N VAL A 141 -20.55 18.65 -7.73
CA VAL A 141 -20.18 17.38 -7.06
C VAL A 141 -20.03 16.25 -8.07
N LYS A 142 -20.99 16.07 -8.98
CA LYS A 142 -20.89 15.04 -10.03
C LYS A 142 -19.64 15.21 -10.89
N LYS A 143 -19.30 16.45 -11.25
CA LYS A 143 -18.07 16.73 -12.00
C LYS A 143 -16.82 16.38 -11.18
N MET A 144 -16.75 16.79 -9.91
CA MET A 144 -15.61 16.45 -9.05
C MET A 144 -15.44 14.94 -8.89
N VAL A 145 -16.53 14.18 -8.74
CA VAL A 145 -16.49 12.71 -8.69
C VAL A 145 -15.98 12.12 -10.00
N ALA A 146 -16.43 12.64 -11.14
CA ALA A 146 -15.95 12.19 -12.45
C ALA A 146 -14.46 12.47 -12.65
N ASP A 147 -14.01 13.68 -12.31
CA ASP A 147 -12.61 14.10 -12.41
C ASP A 147 -11.72 13.27 -11.46
N GLU A 148 -12.16 13.03 -10.23
CA GLU A 148 -11.47 12.18 -9.25
C GLU A 148 -11.34 10.72 -9.71
N ASN A 149 -12.43 10.16 -10.24
CA ASN A 149 -12.40 8.80 -10.76
C ASN A 149 -11.59 8.67 -12.06
N GLY A 150 -11.49 9.73 -12.85
CA GLY A 150 -10.58 9.79 -13.99
C GLY A 150 -9.13 9.65 -13.55
N ASP A 151 -8.71 10.44 -12.57
CA ASP A 151 -7.35 10.40 -12.05
C ASP A 151 -7.03 9.09 -11.33
N ARG A 152 -7.97 8.52 -10.55
CA ARG A 152 -7.77 7.22 -9.89
C ARG A 152 -7.53 6.09 -10.89
N LYS A 153 -8.34 6.02 -11.95
CA LYS A 153 -8.15 5.01 -13.02
C LYS A 153 -6.81 5.20 -13.73
N ALA A 154 -6.47 6.44 -14.07
CA ALA A 154 -5.19 6.75 -14.67
C ALA A 154 -4.02 6.36 -13.74
N LEU A 155 -4.15 6.61 -12.44
CA LEU A 155 -3.15 6.26 -11.44
C LEU A 155 -2.90 4.75 -11.41
N TYR A 156 -3.95 3.93 -11.36
CA TYR A 156 -3.80 2.47 -11.32
C TYR A 156 -3.14 1.92 -12.58
N ALA A 157 -3.56 2.42 -13.75
CA ALA A 157 -2.96 2.04 -15.02
C ALA A 157 -1.49 2.50 -15.12
N GLU A 158 -1.17 3.70 -14.66
CA GLU A 158 0.18 4.25 -14.69
C GLU A 158 1.13 3.53 -13.72
N ILE A 159 0.67 3.12 -12.53
CA ILE A 159 1.47 2.28 -11.63
C ILE A 159 1.77 0.94 -12.32
N ALA A 160 0.76 0.29 -12.91
CA ALA A 160 0.95 -0.98 -13.62
C ALA A 160 1.96 -0.83 -14.78
N ARG A 161 1.82 0.24 -15.58
CA ARG A 161 2.68 0.55 -16.73
C ARG A 161 4.11 0.90 -16.32
N ALA A 162 4.29 1.73 -15.28
CA ALA A 162 5.60 2.12 -14.78
C ALA A 162 6.40 0.91 -14.25
N ASN A 163 5.70 -0.08 -13.72
CA ASN A 163 6.29 -1.33 -13.24
C ASN A 163 6.44 -2.40 -14.35
N GLY A 164 6.16 -2.08 -15.60
CA GLY A 164 6.29 -3.00 -16.73
C GLY A 164 5.28 -4.15 -16.72
N GLN A 165 4.20 -4.04 -15.95
CA GLN A 165 3.21 -5.10 -15.72
C GLN A 165 1.78 -4.57 -15.87
N PRO A 166 1.33 -4.19 -17.08
CA PRO A 166 -0.01 -3.63 -17.30
C PRO A 166 -1.15 -4.53 -16.79
N GLN A 167 -0.95 -5.85 -16.78
CA GLN A 167 -1.93 -6.81 -16.28
C GLN A 167 -2.16 -6.73 -14.76
N TRP A 168 -1.27 -6.06 -14.01
CA TRP A 168 -1.43 -5.85 -12.57
C TRP A 168 -2.46 -4.78 -12.23
N GLU A 169 -2.96 -3.99 -13.19
CA GLU A 169 -3.89 -2.88 -12.93
C GLU A 169 -5.07 -3.28 -12.05
N LYS A 170 -5.69 -4.45 -12.32
CA LYS A 170 -6.82 -4.93 -11.51
C LYS A 170 -6.41 -5.17 -10.06
N ASN A 171 -5.28 -5.84 -9.84
CA ASN A 171 -4.80 -6.14 -8.49
C ASN A 171 -4.40 -4.86 -7.74
N ILE A 172 -3.77 -3.91 -8.44
CA ILE A 172 -3.47 -2.57 -7.90
C ILE A 172 -4.76 -1.88 -7.47
N ARG A 173 -5.77 -1.83 -8.34
CA ARG A 173 -7.07 -1.23 -8.04
C ARG A 173 -7.73 -1.87 -6.83
N ASP A 174 -7.72 -3.20 -6.74
CA ASP A 174 -8.30 -3.93 -5.61
C ASP A 174 -7.56 -3.62 -4.29
N THR A 175 -6.23 -3.52 -4.33
CA THR A 175 -5.41 -3.06 -3.20
C THR A 175 -5.80 -1.64 -2.77
N PHE A 176 -5.88 -0.70 -3.72
CA PHE A 176 -6.27 0.67 -3.41
C PHE A 176 -7.71 0.77 -2.87
N ALA A 177 -8.63 -0.05 -3.36
CA ALA A 177 -10.01 -0.08 -2.85
C ALA A 177 -10.06 -0.31 -1.35
N ARG A 178 -9.27 -1.27 -0.85
CA ARG A 178 -9.15 -1.52 0.58
C ARG A 178 -8.42 -0.37 1.29
N VAL A 179 -7.27 0.06 0.78
CA VAL A 179 -6.44 1.08 1.45
C VAL A 179 -7.15 2.43 1.57
N TRP A 180 -7.93 2.85 0.57
CA TRP A 180 -8.77 4.06 0.67
C TRP A 180 -9.70 4.02 1.88
N VAL A 181 -10.33 2.87 2.13
CA VAL A 181 -11.20 2.67 3.29
C VAL A 181 -10.38 2.62 4.58
N GLU A 182 -9.27 1.88 4.61
CA GLU A 182 -8.39 1.77 5.79
C GLU A 182 -7.82 3.12 6.26
N GLU A 183 -7.50 4.03 5.33
CA GLU A 183 -6.90 5.34 5.65
C GLU A 183 -7.93 6.46 5.82
N ALA A 184 -9.19 6.24 5.43
CA ALA A 184 -10.26 7.23 5.61
C ALA A 184 -10.55 7.55 7.09
N PRO A 185 -11.01 8.76 7.43
CA PRO A 185 -11.51 9.07 8.77
C PRO A 185 -12.70 8.18 9.18
N LYS A 186 -12.88 8.04 10.49
CA LYS A 186 -14.12 7.50 11.05
C LYS A 186 -15.31 8.33 10.58
N GLY A 187 -16.45 7.67 10.33
CA GLY A 187 -17.66 8.30 9.83
C GLY A 187 -17.75 8.40 8.29
N TYR A 188 -16.65 8.17 7.57
CA TYR A 188 -16.68 8.09 6.10
C TYR A 188 -17.43 6.83 5.65
N TRP A 189 -18.03 6.91 4.48
CA TRP A 189 -18.81 5.82 3.93
C TRP A 189 -18.05 5.06 2.85
N TYR A 190 -18.27 3.75 2.81
CA TYR A 190 -17.65 2.86 1.86
C TYR A 190 -18.59 1.73 1.46
N GLN A 191 -18.36 1.10 0.31
CA GLN A 191 -19.07 -0.11 -0.10
C GLN A 191 -18.37 -1.35 0.43
N ASP A 192 -19.14 -2.28 1.01
CA ASP A 192 -18.64 -3.63 1.34
C ASP A 192 -18.42 -4.49 0.07
N GLY A 193 -17.92 -5.72 0.25
CA GLY A 193 -17.67 -6.64 -0.86
C GLY A 193 -18.90 -6.98 -1.72
N LYS A 194 -20.12 -6.72 -1.22
CA LYS A 194 -21.38 -6.90 -1.94
C LYS A 194 -21.91 -5.60 -2.56
N GLY A 195 -21.20 -4.48 -2.39
CA GLY A 195 -21.61 -3.17 -2.88
C GLY A 195 -22.54 -2.41 -1.93
N ASN A 196 -22.82 -2.92 -0.72
CA ASN A 196 -23.69 -2.20 0.22
C ASN A 196 -22.91 -1.12 0.93
N TRP A 197 -23.54 0.04 1.13
CA TRP A 197 -22.95 1.14 1.87
C TRP A 197 -22.85 0.82 3.37
N ARG A 198 -21.65 1.03 3.92
CA ARG A 198 -21.28 0.94 5.33
C ARG A 198 -20.60 2.22 5.75
N GLN A 199 -20.64 2.51 7.04
CA GLN A 199 -19.92 3.62 7.63
C GLN A 199 -18.74 3.07 8.42
N LYS A 200 -17.57 3.70 8.28
CA LYS A 200 -16.34 3.34 8.98
C LYS A 200 -16.35 3.81 10.43
#